data_AF-A0A6C0DFP7-F1
#
_entry.id   AF-A0A6C0DFP7-F1
#
_cell.length_a   1.000
_cell.length_b   1.000
_cell.length_c   1.000
_cell.angle_alpha   90.00
_cell.angle_beta   90.00
_cell.angle_gamma   90.00
#
_symmetry.space_group_name_H-M   'P 1'
#
loop_
_entity.id
_entity.type
_entity.pdbx_description
1 polymer ?
#
loop_
_entity_poly.entity_id
_entity_poly.type
_entity_poly.pdbx_seq_one_letter_code
_entity_poly.pdbx_strand_id
1 'polypeptide(L)'
;MNSSYLSVFVFIIVTLFYYAVIKPKITYETLKKKDINEMNNYTSKNNYSVITYMILIVITQLFININYIVNTCGGSISSNIGAGFIITIIPWIFIFGLLIAVLIVFPGFKSAFSNVIGYLFVSAKANDILTKMLINPDIENIMKQDNLSDEDKKKYQSVADAIIKICGNTSIIINQIVPENFLESLATLTPLMKPEYQNDNNVESMDLKEQLLKTVILRDNIGEAMWYINTAILVTSVVQYNIAVRGCSKELTSILENQAVFEKEQEKINQQNQQATSTTYTMS
;
A
#
# COMPACT_ATOMS: atom_id res chain seq x y z
N MET A 1 -5.15 -12.49 21.38
CA MET A 1 -4.56 -11.41 20.55
C MET A 1 -5.59 -10.30 20.45
N ASN A 2 -5.25 -9.04 20.72
CA ASN A 2 -6.21 -7.93 20.61
C ASN A 2 -6.74 -7.90 19.16
N SER A 3 -8.06 -7.88 18.96
CA SER A 3 -8.70 -7.95 17.64
C SER A 3 -8.19 -6.88 16.67
N SER A 4 -7.84 -5.71 17.20
CA SER A 4 -7.20 -4.62 16.46
C SER A 4 -5.89 -5.02 15.79
N TYR A 5 -5.02 -5.78 16.48
CA TYR A 5 -3.74 -6.21 15.90
C TYR A 5 -3.96 -7.24 14.78
N LEU A 6 -4.92 -8.15 14.97
CA LEU A 6 -5.27 -9.13 13.93
C LEU A 6 -5.83 -8.43 12.69
N SER A 7 -6.71 -7.44 12.88
CA SER A 7 -7.30 -6.62 11.82
C SER A 7 -6.23 -5.91 10.99
N VAL A 8 -5.29 -5.20 11.64
CA VAL A 8 -4.18 -4.51 10.97
C VAL A 8 -3.22 -5.49 10.30
N PHE A 9 -2.91 -6.62 10.96
CA PHE A 9 -2.03 -7.64 10.39
C PHE A 9 -2.59 -8.25 9.11
N VAL A 10 -3.87 -8.67 9.13
CA VAL A 10 -4.55 -9.20 7.94
C VAL A 10 -4.66 -8.11 6.86
N PHE A 11 -4.93 -6.86 7.23
CA PHE A 11 -4.92 -5.74 6.29
C PHE A 11 -3.58 -5.62 5.55
N ILE A 12 -2.46 -5.69 6.28
CA ILE A 12 -1.12 -5.62 5.68
C ILE A 12 -0.90 -6.79 4.72
N ILE A 13 -1.27 -8.02 5.10
CA ILE A 13 -1.14 -9.20 4.22
C ILE A 13 -1.95 -9.01 2.93
N VAL A 14 -3.21 -8.59 3.02
CA VAL A 14 -4.06 -8.37 1.85
C VAL A 14 -3.49 -7.24 0.98
N THR A 15 -2.94 -6.20 1.59
CA THR A 15 -2.29 -5.09 0.87
C THR A 15 -1.03 -5.55 0.13
N LEU A 16 -0.19 -6.36 0.76
CA LEU A 16 0.97 -6.97 0.10
C LEU A 16 0.54 -7.88 -1.06
N PHE A 17 -0.50 -8.69 -0.87
CA PHE A 17 -1.07 -9.52 -1.92
C PHE A 17 -1.60 -8.68 -3.10
N TYR A 18 -2.25 -7.56 -2.81
CA TYR A 18 -2.71 -6.62 -3.83
C TYR A 18 -1.56 -6.12 -4.71
N TYR A 19 -0.47 -5.62 -4.13
CA TYR A 19 0.68 -5.14 -4.91
C TYR A 19 1.46 -6.25 -5.61
N ALA A 20 1.48 -7.47 -5.05
CA ALA A 20 2.21 -8.59 -5.63
C ALA A 20 1.48 -9.23 -6.82
N VAL A 21 0.14 -9.36 -6.74
CA VAL A 21 -0.65 -10.19 -7.66
C VAL A 21 -1.73 -9.42 -8.41
N ILE A 22 -2.45 -8.51 -7.74
CA ILE A 22 -3.67 -7.90 -8.29
C ILE A 22 -3.36 -6.63 -9.09
N LYS A 23 -2.46 -5.76 -8.59
CA LYS A 23 -2.17 -4.46 -9.22
C LYS A 23 -1.46 -4.66 -10.56
N PRO A 24 -2.01 -4.16 -11.68
CA PRO A 24 -1.38 -4.32 -12.98
C PRO A 24 -0.07 -3.54 -13.06
N LYS A 25 0.94 -4.14 -13.69
CA LYS A 25 2.25 -3.53 -13.91
C LYS A 25 2.25 -2.80 -15.25
N ILE A 26 2.74 -1.57 -15.26
CA ILE A 26 2.97 -0.80 -16.47
C ILE A 26 4.43 -0.94 -16.89
N THR A 27 4.67 -1.04 -18.20
CA THR A 27 6.01 -1.14 -18.81
C THR A 27 6.30 0.11 -19.62
N TYR A 28 7.59 0.37 -19.86
CA TYR A 28 8.08 1.49 -20.64
C TYR A 28 7.52 1.48 -22.07
N GLU A 29 7.46 0.31 -22.69
CA GLU A 29 6.87 0.12 -24.01
C GLU A 29 5.39 0.53 -24.06
N THR A 30 4.60 0.11 -23.07
CA THR A 30 3.18 0.47 -23.00
C THR A 30 2.98 1.96 -22.72
N LEU A 31 3.86 2.59 -21.95
CA LEU A 31 3.83 4.05 -21.77
C LEU A 31 4.13 4.79 -23.07
N LYS A 32 5.17 4.35 -23.78
CA LYS A 32 5.67 5.03 -24.98
C LYS A 32 4.72 4.88 -26.17
N LYS A 33 4.12 3.70 -26.34
CA LYS A 33 3.11 3.49 -27.38
C LYS A 33 1.92 4.38 -27.04
N LYS A 34 1.73 5.45 -27.83
CA LYS A 34 0.52 6.30 -27.81
C LYS A 34 -0.73 5.56 -28.28
N ASP A 35 -0.79 4.24 -28.11
CA ASP A 35 -1.99 3.47 -28.39
C ASP A 35 -3.00 3.73 -27.27
N ILE A 36 -3.97 4.56 -27.61
CA ILE A 36 -5.08 4.96 -26.74
C ILE A 36 -5.81 3.70 -26.22
N ASN A 37 -5.88 2.61 -27.00
CA ASN A 37 -6.56 1.39 -26.59
C ASN A 37 -5.78 0.61 -25.52
N GLU A 38 -4.46 0.51 -25.64
CA GLU A 38 -3.63 -0.16 -24.63
C GLU A 38 -3.66 0.60 -23.29
N MET A 39 -3.54 1.93 -23.34
CA MET A 39 -3.62 2.77 -22.14
C MET A 39 -5.01 2.70 -21.49
N ASN A 40 -6.09 2.77 -22.27
CA ASN A 40 -7.46 2.61 -21.74
C ASN A 40 -7.68 1.24 -21.09
N ASN A 41 -7.13 0.18 -21.68
CA ASN A 41 -7.20 -1.17 -21.11
C ASN A 41 -6.43 -1.26 -19.79
N TYR A 42 -5.24 -0.66 -19.71
CA TYR A 42 -4.50 -0.55 -18.46
C TYR A 42 -5.28 0.20 -17.38
N THR A 43 -5.80 1.40 -17.68
CA THR A 43 -6.58 2.20 -16.74
C THR A 43 -7.82 1.44 -16.24
N SER A 44 -8.53 0.78 -17.15
CA SER A 44 -9.69 -0.06 -16.80
C SER A 44 -9.29 -1.19 -15.85
N LYS A 45 -8.26 -1.96 -16.19
CA LYS A 45 -7.71 -3.02 -15.33
C LYS A 45 -7.26 -2.50 -13.97
N ASN A 46 -6.61 -1.34 -13.93
CA ASN A 46 -6.18 -0.71 -12.68
C ASN A 46 -7.39 -0.34 -11.81
N ASN A 47 -8.42 0.26 -12.37
CA ASN A 47 -9.64 0.61 -11.64
C ASN A 47 -10.36 -0.64 -11.10
N TYR A 48 -10.49 -1.70 -11.91
CA TYR A 48 -11.03 -2.98 -11.44
C TYR A 48 -10.18 -3.60 -10.33
N SER A 49 -8.85 -3.46 -10.40
CA SER A 49 -7.93 -3.96 -9.39
C SER A 49 -8.12 -3.26 -8.04
N VAL A 50 -8.36 -1.94 -8.04
CA VAL A 50 -8.63 -1.13 -6.84
C VAL A 50 -9.98 -1.50 -6.23
N ILE A 51 -11.02 -1.66 -7.04
CA ILE A 51 -12.34 -2.10 -6.57
C ILE A 51 -12.25 -3.50 -5.94
N THR A 52 -11.56 -4.42 -6.61
CA THR A 52 -11.35 -5.79 -6.11
C THR A 52 -10.61 -5.77 -4.78
N TYR A 53 -9.56 -4.96 -4.65
CA TYR A 53 -8.85 -4.74 -3.40
C TYR A 53 -9.76 -4.21 -2.29
N MET A 54 -10.59 -3.22 -2.59
CA MET A 54 -11.55 -2.66 -1.63
C MET A 54 -12.52 -3.71 -1.10
N ILE A 55 -13.07 -4.54 -2.00
CA ILE A 55 -13.98 -5.63 -1.62
C ILE A 55 -13.28 -6.66 -0.72
N LEU A 56 -12.05 -7.06 -1.07
CA LEU A 56 -11.26 -8.00 -0.27
C LEU A 56 -10.99 -7.45 1.15
N ILE A 57 -10.66 -6.17 1.27
CA ILE A 57 -10.49 -5.52 2.57
C ILE A 57 -11.81 -5.54 3.34
N VAL A 58 -12.92 -5.10 2.75
CA VAL A 58 -14.21 -5.08 3.46
C VAL A 58 -14.63 -6.47 3.94
N ILE A 59 -14.49 -7.51 3.12
CA ILE A 59 -14.85 -8.89 3.47
C ILE A 59 -13.98 -9.40 4.62
N THR A 60 -12.66 -9.26 4.51
CA THR A 60 -11.73 -9.75 5.53
C THR A 60 -11.93 -9.05 6.87
N GLN A 61 -12.15 -7.73 6.85
CA GLN A 61 -12.37 -6.94 8.05
C GLN A 61 -13.73 -7.22 8.68
N LEU A 62 -14.78 -7.42 7.87
CA LEU A 62 -16.09 -7.84 8.36
C LEU A 62 -16.02 -9.17 9.09
N PHE A 63 -15.31 -10.15 8.51
CA PHE A 63 -15.12 -11.45 9.14
C PHE A 63 -14.42 -11.31 10.50
N ILE A 64 -13.32 -10.56 10.58
CA ILE A 64 -12.56 -10.36 11.83
C ILE A 64 -13.44 -9.69 12.90
N ASN A 65 -14.18 -8.64 12.53
CA ASN A 65 -14.97 -7.88 13.49
C ASN A 65 -16.21 -8.66 13.97
N ILE A 66 -16.85 -9.44 13.11
CA ILE A 66 -17.94 -10.33 13.53
C ILE A 66 -17.42 -11.39 14.51
N ASN A 67 -16.29 -12.03 14.21
CA ASN A 67 -15.69 -13.00 15.13
C ASN A 67 -15.35 -12.37 16.48
N TYR A 68 -14.86 -11.13 16.49
CA TYR A 68 -14.59 -10.41 17.72
C TYR A 68 -15.87 -10.13 18.54
N ILE A 69 -16.94 -9.70 17.88
CA ILE A 69 -18.25 -9.50 18.51
C ILE A 69 -18.77 -10.81 19.10
N VAL A 70 -18.75 -11.91 18.33
CA VAL A 70 -19.22 -13.23 18.80
C VAL A 70 -18.41 -13.71 20.01
N ASN A 71 -17.09 -13.58 19.98
CA ASN A 71 -16.22 -14.00 21.08
C ASN A 71 -16.41 -13.16 22.35
N THR A 72 -16.88 -11.91 22.22
CA THR A 72 -17.04 -10.98 23.34
C THR A 72 -18.48 -10.98 23.88
N CYS A 73 -19.47 -11.05 22.99
CA CYS A 73 -20.89 -10.92 23.31
C CYS A 73 -21.66 -12.23 23.32
N GLY A 74 -21.07 -13.32 22.82
CA GLY A 74 -21.75 -14.60 22.64
C GLY A 74 -22.76 -14.61 21.49
N GLY A 75 -23.45 -15.74 21.34
CA GLY A 75 -24.40 -15.98 20.26
C GLY A 75 -23.75 -16.45 18.95
N SER A 76 -24.56 -16.59 17.91
CA SER A 76 -24.11 -17.04 16.58
C SER A 76 -23.65 -15.88 15.70
N ILE A 77 -22.94 -16.20 14.62
CA ILE A 77 -22.59 -15.24 13.55
C ILE A 77 -23.85 -14.56 12.97
N SER A 78 -24.94 -15.32 12.80
CA SER A 78 -26.19 -14.81 12.18
C SER A 78 -26.92 -13.78 13.04
N SER A 79 -26.87 -13.91 14.37
CA SER A 79 -27.50 -12.94 15.29
C SER A 79 -26.70 -11.62 15.36
N ASN A 80 -25.37 -11.70 15.19
CA ASN A 80 -24.49 -10.54 15.31
C ASN A 80 -24.14 -9.88 13.95
N ILE A 81 -24.54 -10.48 12.83
CA ILE A 81 -24.15 -10.02 11.48
C ILE A 81 -24.63 -8.61 11.17
N GLY A 82 -25.86 -8.25 11.55
CA GLY A 82 -26.46 -6.96 11.21
C GLY A 82 -25.69 -5.79 11.81
N ALA A 83 -25.29 -5.92 13.07
CA ALA A 83 -24.53 -4.87 13.72
C ALA A 83 -23.03 -4.90 13.37
N GLY A 84 -22.44 -6.08 13.20
CA GLY A 84 -21.08 -6.22 12.70
C GLY A 84 -20.91 -5.59 11.31
N PHE A 85 -21.94 -5.71 10.46
CA PHE A 85 -22.01 -5.10 9.14
C PHE A 85 -22.00 -3.57 9.21
N ILE A 86 -22.91 -2.95 9.96
CA ILE A 86 -23.01 -1.48 10.07
C ILE A 86 -21.72 -0.89 10.64
N ILE A 87 -21.22 -1.47 11.74
CA ILE A 87 -20.02 -0.97 12.42
C ILE A 87 -18.76 -1.14 11.58
N THR A 88 -18.70 -2.16 10.72
CA THR A 88 -17.50 -2.39 9.90
C THR A 88 -17.60 -1.69 8.55
N ILE A 89 -18.64 -1.99 7.78
CA ILE A 89 -18.70 -1.60 6.36
C ILE A 89 -18.78 -0.09 6.21
N ILE A 90 -19.53 0.62 7.07
CA ILE A 90 -19.64 2.08 6.96
C ILE A 90 -18.27 2.75 7.16
N PRO A 91 -17.54 2.56 8.27
CA PRO A 91 -16.21 3.14 8.41
C PRO A 91 -15.23 2.73 7.31
N TRP A 92 -15.22 1.46 6.88
CA TRP A 92 -14.33 1.02 5.82
C TRP A 92 -14.68 1.66 4.47
N ILE A 93 -15.94 1.64 4.04
CA ILE A 93 -16.33 2.26 2.77
C ILE A 93 -16.12 3.77 2.80
N PHE A 94 -16.57 4.45 3.85
CA PHE A 94 -16.54 5.91 3.87
C PHE A 94 -15.16 6.48 4.19
N ILE A 95 -14.42 5.94 5.17
CA ILE A 95 -13.12 6.52 5.54
C ILE A 95 -12.03 6.01 4.59
N PHE A 96 -11.94 4.69 4.41
CA PHE A 96 -10.90 4.10 3.56
C PHE A 96 -11.19 4.29 2.08
N GLY A 97 -12.46 4.15 1.65
CA GLY A 97 -12.85 4.44 0.27
C GLY A 97 -12.66 5.91 -0.11
N LEU A 98 -12.94 6.85 0.80
CA LEU A 98 -12.65 8.27 0.57
C LEU A 98 -11.14 8.53 0.40
N LEU A 99 -10.30 7.90 1.21
CA LEU A 99 -8.85 8.00 1.04
C LEU A 99 -8.42 7.49 -0.35
N ILE A 100 -8.91 6.32 -0.77
CA ILE A 100 -8.61 5.79 -2.12
C ILE A 100 -9.02 6.81 -3.19
N ALA A 101 -10.21 7.39 -3.08
CA ALA A 101 -10.68 8.41 -4.01
C ALA A 101 -9.76 9.65 -4.03
N VAL A 102 -9.31 10.11 -2.85
CA VAL A 102 -8.35 11.23 -2.75
C VAL A 102 -7.03 10.89 -3.44
N LEU A 103 -6.50 9.67 -3.27
CA LEU A 103 -5.23 9.28 -3.92
C LEU A 103 -5.36 9.11 -5.45
N ILE A 104 -6.55 8.79 -5.96
CA ILE A 104 -6.83 8.73 -7.39
C ILE A 104 -6.95 10.14 -7.99
N VAL A 105 -7.68 11.04 -7.32
CA VAL A 105 -7.91 12.42 -7.81
C VAL A 105 -6.67 13.29 -7.64
N PHE A 106 -5.93 13.09 -6.54
CA PHE A 106 -4.74 13.87 -6.18
C PHE A 106 -3.53 12.93 -6.00
N PRO A 107 -2.95 12.39 -7.09
CA PRO A 107 -1.84 11.45 -7.00
C PRO A 107 -0.61 12.02 -6.26
N GLY A 108 -0.42 13.35 -6.30
CA GLY A 108 0.62 14.05 -5.55
C GLY A 108 0.55 13.87 -4.03
N PHE A 109 -0.58 13.42 -3.46
CA PHE A 109 -0.64 13.07 -2.03
C PHE A 109 0.29 11.90 -1.67
N LYS A 110 0.51 10.97 -2.60
CA LYS A 110 1.42 9.84 -2.40
C LYS A 110 2.85 10.30 -2.13
N SER A 111 3.23 11.46 -2.69
CA SER A 111 4.56 12.05 -2.56
C SER A 111 4.98 12.32 -1.12
N ALA A 112 4.04 12.59 -0.21
CA ALA A 112 4.32 12.80 1.21
C ALA A 112 5.07 11.62 1.84
N PHE A 113 4.70 10.39 1.49
CA PHE A 113 5.39 9.18 1.96
C PHE A 113 6.37 8.62 0.94
N SER A 114 6.11 8.71 -0.37
CA SER A 114 7.01 8.15 -1.37
C SER A 114 8.37 8.85 -1.41
N ASN A 115 8.42 10.15 -1.13
CA ASN A 115 9.66 10.92 -1.21
C ASN A 115 10.55 10.74 0.03
N VAL A 116 9.97 10.24 1.12
CA VAL A 116 10.67 9.93 2.36
C VAL A 116 10.87 8.41 2.44
N ILE A 117 9.80 7.67 2.74
CA ILE A 117 9.87 6.22 2.96
C ILE A 117 10.15 5.49 1.65
N GLY A 118 9.38 5.80 0.60
CA GLY A 118 9.61 5.17 -0.71
C GLY A 118 11.04 5.36 -1.20
N TYR A 119 11.57 6.58 -1.08
CA TYR A 119 12.93 6.91 -1.45
C TYR A 119 13.95 6.09 -0.67
N LEU A 120 13.78 5.94 0.65
CA LEU A 120 14.69 5.11 1.45
C LEU A 120 14.81 3.68 0.90
N PHE A 121 13.72 3.08 0.43
CA PHE A 121 13.72 1.73 -0.14
C PHE A 121 14.31 1.63 -1.54
N VAL A 122 14.21 2.70 -2.35
CA VAL A 122 14.64 2.66 -3.76
C VAL A 122 15.94 3.41 -4.05
N SER A 123 16.46 4.17 -3.08
CA SER A 123 17.57 5.12 -3.24
C SER A 123 18.81 4.50 -3.87
N ALA A 124 19.27 3.34 -3.36
CA ALA A 124 20.46 2.67 -3.88
C ALA A 124 20.31 2.30 -5.37
N LYS A 125 19.17 1.69 -5.73
CA LYS A 125 18.89 1.28 -7.12
C LYS A 125 18.67 2.49 -8.03
N ALA A 126 17.95 3.51 -7.56
CA ALA A 126 17.75 4.74 -8.32
C ALA A 126 19.08 5.46 -8.59
N ASN A 127 19.96 5.52 -7.59
CA ASN A 127 21.26 6.15 -7.73
C ASN A 127 22.16 5.40 -8.73
N ASP A 128 22.20 4.06 -8.67
CA ASP A 128 22.94 3.23 -9.62
C ASP A 128 22.45 3.46 -11.06
N ILE A 129 21.13 3.38 -11.28
CA ILE A 129 20.51 3.58 -12.60
C ILE A 129 20.80 5.00 -13.12
N LEU A 130 20.58 6.03 -12.30
CA LEU A 130 20.78 7.42 -12.72
C LEU A 130 22.26 7.72 -12.98
N THR A 131 23.19 7.20 -12.18
CA THR A 131 24.64 7.37 -12.40
C THR A 131 25.12 6.61 -13.64
N LYS A 132 24.53 5.44 -13.92
CA LYS A 132 24.82 4.69 -15.15
C LYS A 132 24.28 5.42 -16.39
N MET A 133 23.06 5.94 -16.31
CA MET A 133 22.33 6.57 -17.41
C MET A 133 22.84 7.97 -17.74
N LEU A 134 23.08 8.78 -16.71
CA LEU A 134 23.48 10.18 -16.82
C LEU A 134 25.01 10.29 -16.97
N ILE A 135 25.43 11.23 -17.80
CA ILE A 135 26.83 11.46 -18.13
C ILE A 135 27.56 12.24 -17.04
N ASN A 136 28.85 11.91 -16.88
CA ASN A 136 29.88 12.95 -16.95
C ASN A 136 31.19 12.49 -17.67
N PRO A 137 31.18 12.26 -19.00
CA PRO A 137 32.38 12.42 -19.85
C PRO A 137 32.25 13.44 -21.01
N ASP A 138 31.04 13.91 -21.38
CA ASP A 138 30.85 14.82 -22.53
C ASP A 138 30.78 16.31 -22.19
N ILE A 139 30.68 16.70 -20.92
CA ILE A 139 30.90 18.11 -20.54
C ILE A 139 32.34 18.52 -20.90
N GLU A 140 33.29 17.59 -20.77
CA GLU A 140 34.69 17.81 -21.14
C GLU A 140 34.91 17.84 -22.67
N ASN A 141 34.11 17.11 -23.46
CA ASN A 141 34.22 17.06 -24.93
C ASN A 141 33.43 18.17 -25.64
N ILE A 142 32.27 18.57 -25.10
CA ILE A 142 31.45 19.69 -25.59
C ILE A 142 32.12 21.03 -25.29
N MET A 143 32.83 21.16 -24.16
CA MET A 143 33.71 22.32 -23.89
C MET A 143 34.87 22.44 -24.89
N LYS A 144 35.33 21.32 -25.44
CA LYS A 144 36.45 21.23 -26.40
C LYS A 144 36.02 21.40 -27.86
N GLN A 145 34.74 21.58 -28.17
CA GLN A 145 34.29 21.86 -29.54
C GLN A 145 34.48 23.35 -29.91
N ASP A 146 35.21 23.58 -31.01
CA ASP A 146 35.58 24.92 -31.50
C ASP A 146 34.41 25.74 -32.09
N ASN A 147 33.26 25.11 -32.37
CA ASN A 147 32.13 25.73 -33.09
C ASN A 147 30.97 26.23 -32.20
N LEU A 148 31.11 26.20 -30.88
CA LEU A 148 30.09 26.71 -29.95
C LEU A 148 30.34 28.17 -29.62
N SER A 149 29.31 29.01 -29.75
CA SER A 149 29.31 30.38 -29.22
C SER A 149 29.57 30.38 -27.72
N ASP A 150 30.28 31.40 -27.22
CA ASP A 150 30.60 31.55 -25.78
C ASP A 150 29.34 31.56 -24.89
N GLU A 151 28.20 31.95 -25.46
CA GLU A 151 26.90 31.96 -24.77
C GLU A 151 26.31 30.55 -24.60
N ASP A 152 26.51 29.69 -25.60
CA ASP A 152 26.07 28.29 -25.54
C ASP A 152 26.99 27.47 -24.64
N LYS A 153 28.31 27.71 -24.69
CA LYS A 153 29.27 27.11 -23.74
C LYS A 153 28.89 27.42 -22.30
N LYS A 154 28.52 28.68 -22.01
CA LYS A 154 28.02 29.08 -20.67
C LYS A 154 26.71 28.40 -20.29
N LYS A 155 25.77 28.20 -21.21
CA LYS A 155 24.52 27.46 -20.93
C LYS A 155 24.78 26.00 -20.65
N TYR A 156 25.61 25.32 -21.45
CA TYR A 156 25.98 23.93 -21.21
C TYR A 156 26.76 23.76 -19.90
N GLN A 157 27.63 24.72 -19.56
CA GLN A 157 28.38 24.73 -18.30
C GLN A 157 27.48 25.02 -17.09
N SER A 158 26.51 25.93 -17.22
CA SER A 158 25.46 26.18 -16.22
C SER A 158 24.59 24.94 -16.00
N VAL A 159 24.20 24.27 -17.08
CA VAL A 159 23.40 23.04 -17.04
C VAL A 159 24.23 21.92 -16.41
N ALA A 160 25.49 21.76 -16.79
CA ALA A 160 26.45 20.83 -16.21
C ALA A 160 26.69 21.06 -14.71
N ASP A 161 26.93 22.29 -14.28
CA ASP A 161 27.15 22.66 -12.87
C ASP A 161 25.87 22.49 -12.04
N ALA A 162 24.71 22.82 -12.62
CA ALA A 162 23.42 22.52 -12.00
C ALA A 162 23.23 21.01 -11.88
N ILE A 163 23.56 20.24 -12.91
CA ILE A 163 23.47 18.77 -12.89
C ILE A 163 24.46 18.16 -11.92
N ILE A 164 25.70 18.64 -11.79
CA ILE A 164 26.65 18.12 -10.80
C ILE A 164 26.17 18.44 -9.38
N LYS A 165 25.63 19.65 -9.15
CA LYS A 165 24.97 20.01 -7.88
C LYS A 165 23.69 19.20 -7.62
N ILE A 166 22.96 18.81 -8.65
CA ILE A 166 21.73 18.00 -8.59
C ILE A 166 22.04 16.49 -8.50
N CYS A 167 23.06 15.98 -9.19
CA CYS A 167 23.52 14.59 -9.21
C CYS A 167 24.31 14.24 -7.94
N GLY A 168 24.93 15.23 -7.29
CA GLY A 168 25.35 15.09 -5.88
C GLY A 168 24.18 14.79 -4.94
N ASN A 169 22.93 14.98 -5.40
CA ASN A 169 21.72 14.64 -4.68
C ASN A 169 20.68 13.99 -5.61
N THR A 170 21.01 12.82 -6.19
CA THR A 170 20.10 11.98 -7.01
C THR A 170 18.72 11.75 -6.37
N SER A 171 18.59 11.94 -5.05
CA SER A 171 17.32 11.97 -4.32
C SER A 171 16.34 13.03 -4.85
N ILE A 172 16.83 14.19 -5.27
CA ILE A 172 16.03 15.29 -5.78
C ILE A 172 15.42 14.88 -7.12
N ILE A 173 16.24 14.32 -8.02
CA ILE A 173 15.78 13.86 -9.34
C ILE A 173 14.70 12.80 -9.15
N ILE A 174 15.01 11.72 -8.43
CA ILE A 174 14.07 10.60 -8.32
C ILE A 174 12.75 11.02 -7.67
N ASN A 175 12.77 11.91 -6.66
CA ASN A 175 11.55 12.37 -5.99
C ASN A 175 10.63 13.24 -6.85
N GLN A 176 11.13 13.83 -7.94
CA GLN A 176 10.34 14.61 -8.90
C GLN A 176 9.73 13.74 -10.02
N ILE A 177 10.28 12.55 -10.25
CA ILE A 177 9.80 11.62 -11.28
C ILE A 177 8.73 10.73 -10.67
N VAL A 178 7.49 10.85 -11.12
CA VAL A 178 6.35 9.99 -10.76
C VAL A 178 5.88 9.20 -11.99
N PRO A 179 5.10 8.11 -11.84
CA PRO A 179 4.62 7.33 -12.98
C PRO A 179 3.89 8.18 -14.03
N GLU A 180 3.11 9.17 -13.59
CA GLU A 180 2.27 10.02 -14.45
C GLU A 180 3.09 10.96 -15.35
N ASN A 181 4.22 11.48 -14.86
CA ASN A 181 5.09 12.40 -15.60
C ASN A 181 6.37 11.70 -16.10
N PHE A 182 6.43 10.36 -16.07
CA PHE A 182 7.66 9.61 -16.33
C PHE A 182 8.26 9.94 -17.71
N LEU A 183 7.44 9.94 -18.76
CA LEU A 183 7.92 10.22 -20.12
C LEU A 183 8.38 11.66 -20.32
N GLU A 184 7.69 12.62 -19.70
CA GLU A 184 8.07 14.04 -19.73
C GLU A 184 9.39 14.27 -18.97
N SER A 185 9.53 13.63 -17.81
CA SER A 185 10.76 13.64 -17.03
C SER A 185 11.91 13.02 -17.80
N LEU A 186 11.65 11.90 -18.48
CA LEU A 186 12.65 11.23 -19.30
C LEU A 186 13.08 12.08 -20.50
N ALA A 187 12.15 12.74 -21.18
CA ALA A 187 12.43 13.68 -22.26
C ALA A 187 13.29 14.85 -21.77
N THR A 188 13.00 15.37 -20.57
CA THR A 188 13.78 16.44 -19.93
C THR A 188 15.20 16.00 -19.58
N LEU A 189 15.38 14.75 -19.16
CA LEU A 189 16.68 14.17 -18.81
C LEU A 189 17.47 13.69 -20.04
N THR A 190 16.82 13.44 -21.17
CA THR A 190 17.43 12.88 -22.38
C THR A 190 18.71 13.60 -22.83
N PRO A 191 18.78 14.95 -22.87
CA PRO A 191 20.02 15.67 -23.26
C PRO A 191 21.22 15.41 -22.34
N LEU A 192 20.98 14.87 -21.15
CA LEU A 192 21.99 14.65 -20.10
C LEU A 192 22.40 13.18 -19.98
N MET A 193 21.69 12.30 -20.68
CA MET A 193 22.01 10.88 -20.76
C MET A 193 23.21 10.65 -21.67
N LYS A 194 23.94 9.57 -21.44
CA LYS A 194 24.97 9.10 -22.36
C LYS A 194 24.40 8.88 -23.76
N PRO A 195 25.12 9.21 -24.86
CA PRO A 195 24.65 9.06 -26.23
C PRO A 195 24.00 7.71 -26.52
N GLU A 196 24.54 6.62 -25.96
CA GLU A 196 24.01 5.26 -26.08
C GLU A 196 22.63 5.03 -25.42
N TYR A 197 22.21 5.92 -24.51
CA TYR A 197 20.96 5.85 -23.76
C TYR A 197 19.93 6.94 -24.16
N GLN A 198 20.31 7.90 -25.00
CA GLN A 198 19.39 8.96 -25.46
C GLN A 198 18.26 8.40 -26.32
N ASN A 199 18.58 7.43 -27.17
CA ASN A 199 17.63 6.82 -28.11
C ASN A 199 17.23 5.41 -27.69
N ASP A 200 16.11 4.92 -28.22
CA ASP A 200 15.59 3.57 -27.95
C ASP A 200 16.07 2.54 -28.99
N ASN A 201 17.16 2.84 -29.69
CA ASN A 201 17.73 1.97 -30.72
C ASN A 201 18.56 0.82 -30.12
N ASN A 202 18.94 0.95 -28.84
CA ASN A 202 19.72 -0.03 -28.10
C ASN A 202 18.82 -0.71 -27.05
N VAL A 203 18.86 -2.06 -27.01
CA VAL A 203 18.16 -2.86 -25.99
C VAL A 203 18.58 -2.46 -24.57
N GLU A 204 19.85 -2.12 -24.35
CA GLU A 204 20.34 -1.70 -23.04
C GLU A 204 19.73 -0.36 -22.59
N SER A 205 19.50 0.57 -23.52
CA SER A 205 18.82 1.85 -23.25
C SER A 205 17.39 1.63 -22.79
N MET A 206 16.66 0.78 -23.52
CA MET A 206 15.28 0.42 -23.19
C MET A 206 15.18 -0.29 -21.84
N ASP A 207 16.10 -1.21 -21.55
CA ASP A 207 16.15 -1.92 -20.27
C ASP A 207 16.45 -0.94 -19.12
N LEU A 208 17.38 -0.01 -19.29
CA LEU A 208 17.71 0.96 -18.24
C LEU A 208 16.54 1.92 -17.95
N LYS A 209 15.80 2.34 -18.98
CA LYS A 209 14.57 3.14 -18.86
C LYS A 209 13.45 2.35 -18.17
N GLU A 210 13.27 1.08 -18.52
CA GLU A 210 12.34 0.16 -17.87
C GLU A 210 12.69 -0.06 -16.39
N GLN A 211 13.98 -0.21 -16.08
CA GLN A 211 14.45 -0.34 -14.69
C GLN A 211 14.21 0.94 -13.89
N LEU A 212 14.41 2.11 -14.49
CA LEU A 212 14.09 3.40 -13.87
C LEU A 212 12.59 3.51 -13.58
N LEU A 213 11.75 3.18 -14.56
CA LEU A 213 10.29 3.17 -14.42
C LEU A 213 9.84 2.25 -13.27
N LYS A 214 10.33 1.00 -13.24
CA LYS A 214 10.02 0.05 -12.14
C LYS A 214 10.42 0.60 -10.77
N THR A 215 11.54 1.31 -10.72
CA THR A 215 12.04 1.93 -9.48
C THR A 215 11.15 3.09 -9.03
N VAL A 216 10.68 3.92 -9.96
CA VAL A 216 9.71 5.00 -9.71
C VAL A 216 8.36 4.43 -9.27
N ILE A 217 7.84 3.41 -9.94
CA ILE A 217 6.57 2.75 -9.59
C ILE A 217 6.65 2.13 -8.19
N LEU A 218 7.76 1.46 -7.86
CA LEU A 218 7.96 0.88 -6.53
C LEU A 218 7.93 1.96 -5.46
N ARG A 219 8.60 3.10 -5.71
CA ARG A 219 8.59 4.26 -4.81
C ARG A 219 7.17 4.78 -4.58
N ASP A 220 6.41 4.99 -5.64
CA ASP A 220 5.03 5.48 -5.59
C ASP A 220 4.10 4.50 -4.86
N ASN A 221 4.21 3.19 -5.16
CA ASN A 221 3.47 2.13 -4.50
C ASN A 221 3.73 2.08 -2.99
N ILE A 222 4.96 2.33 -2.55
CA ILE A 222 5.27 2.42 -1.12
C ILE A 222 4.56 3.64 -0.50
N GLY A 223 4.52 4.77 -1.19
CA GLY A 223 3.77 5.95 -0.74
C GLY A 223 2.28 5.68 -0.60
N GLU A 224 1.67 5.05 -1.60
CA GLU A 224 0.26 4.60 -1.59
C GLU A 224 0.00 3.59 -0.47
N ALA A 225 0.86 2.59 -0.28
CA ALA A 225 0.75 1.60 0.78
C ALA A 225 0.84 2.22 2.18
N MET A 226 1.69 3.23 2.37
CA MET A 226 1.78 3.93 3.65
C MET A 226 0.50 4.69 3.97
N TRP A 227 -0.11 5.37 3.00
CA TRP A 227 -1.43 5.97 3.18
C TRP A 227 -2.48 4.91 3.58
N TYR A 228 -2.49 3.78 2.88
CA TYR A 228 -3.39 2.67 3.17
C TYR A 228 -3.22 2.14 4.60
N ILE A 229 -1.99 1.90 5.04
CA ILE A 229 -1.70 1.40 6.40
C ILE A 229 -2.12 2.42 7.46
N ASN A 230 -1.78 3.70 7.30
CA ASN A 230 -2.14 4.74 8.27
C ASN A 230 -3.66 4.86 8.42
N THR A 231 -4.39 4.88 7.30
CA THR A 231 -5.85 4.95 7.34
C THR A 231 -6.47 3.65 7.86
N ALA A 232 -5.90 2.48 7.56
CA ALA A 232 -6.37 1.23 8.14
C ALA A 232 -6.25 1.20 9.67
N ILE A 233 -5.16 1.72 10.23
CA ILE A 233 -4.99 1.87 11.68
C ILE A 233 -6.08 2.79 12.24
N LEU A 234 -6.35 3.92 11.58
CA LEU A 234 -7.43 4.84 11.97
C LEU A 234 -8.81 4.16 11.92
N VAL A 235 -9.18 3.54 10.79
CA VAL A 235 -10.48 2.87 10.62
C VAL A 235 -10.64 1.76 11.64
N THR A 236 -9.61 0.94 11.85
CA THR A 236 -9.63 -0.13 12.86
C THR A 236 -9.87 0.44 14.25
N SER A 237 -9.20 1.54 14.61
CA SER A 237 -9.40 2.19 15.91
C SER A 237 -10.84 2.69 16.08
N VAL A 238 -11.41 3.32 15.05
CA VAL A 238 -12.81 3.78 15.04
C VAL A 238 -13.77 2.59 15.17
N VAL A 239 -13.55 1.52 14.41
CA VAL A 239 -14.40 0.32 14.44
C VAL A 239 -14.38 -0.32 15.84
N GLN A 240 -13.18 -0.52 16.41
CA GLN A 240 -13.03 -1.16 17.72
C GLN A 240 -13.61 -0.30 18.85
N TYR A 241 -13.45 1.02 18.76
CA TYR A 241 -14.11 1.96 19.67
C TYR A 241 -15.64 1.83 19.59
N ASN A 242 -16.21 1.78 18.38
CA ASN A 242 -17.66 1.61 18.19
C ASN A 242 -18.17 0.26 18.71
N ILE A 243 -17.40 -0.82 18.55
CA ILE A 243 -17.74 -2.13 19.15
C ILE A 243 -17.73 -2.04 20.67
N ALA A 244 -16.70 -1.42 21.26
CA ALA A 244 -16.57 -1.29 22.71
C ALA A 244 -17.67 -0.43 23.34
N VAL A 245 -18.04 0.69 22.70
CA VAL A 245 -19.05 1.63 23.22
C VAL A 245 -20.48 1.13 23.01
N ARG A 246 -20.76 0.42 21.91
CA ARG A 246 -22.12 -0.12 21.67
C ARG A 246 -22.59 -1.06 22.78
N GLY A 247 -21.67 -1.79 23.42
CA GLY A 247 -22.01 -2.85 24.35
C GLY A 247 -22.70 -4.04 23.66
N CYS A 248 -22.85 -5.15 24.39
CA CYS A 248 -23.52 -6.33 23.88
C CYS A 248 -25.04 -6.21 24.03
N SER A 249 -25.76 -6.04 22.91
CA SER A 249 -27.22 -6.21 22.89
C SER A 249 -27.52 -7.70 22.99
N LYS A 250 -27.64 -8.22 24.22
CA LYS A 250 -27.97 -9.63 24.42
C LYS A 250 -29.40 -9.87 23.92
N GLU A 251 -29.54 -10.69 22.88
CA GLU A 251 -30.84 -11.20 22.45
C GLU A 251 -31.37 -12.15 23.55
N LEU A 252 -32.68 -12.14 23.83
CA LEU A 252 -33.27 -12.96 24.90
C LEU A 252 -32.92 -14.46 24.74
N THR A 253 -32.87 -14.94 23.50
CA THR A 253 -32.45 -16.29 23.10
C THR A 253 -31.03 -16.62 23.55
N SER A 254 -30.06 -15.70 23.39
CA SER A 254 -28.69 -15.95 23.82
C SER A 254 -28.53 -15.85 25.35
N ILE A 255 -29.40 -15.12 26.04
CA ILE A 255 -29.47 -15.13 27.52
C ILE A 255 -29.94 -16.51 28.00
N LEU A 256 -31.02 -17.03 27.41
CA LEU A 256 -31.57 -18.34 27.77
C LEU A 256 -30.59 -19.49 27.48
N GLU A 257 -29.87 -19.46 26.36
CA GLU A 257 -28.84 -20.45 26.05
C GLU A 257 -27.66 -20.41 27.05
N ASN A 258 -27.15 -19.22 27.35
CA ASN A 258 -26.07 -19.07 28.33
C ASN A 258 -26.50 -19.49 29.74
N GLN A 259 -27.75 -19.22 30.11
CA GLN A 259 -28.32 -19.66 31.37
C GLN A 259 -28.42 -21.18 31.45
N ALA A 260 -28.90 -21.84 30.38
CA ALA A 260 -28.97 -23.30 30.30
C ALA A 260 -27.59 -23.98 30.34
N VAL A 261 -26.56 -23.35 29.75
CA VAL A 261 -25.17 -23.83 29.85
C VAL A 261 -24.66 -23.71 31.28
N PHE A 262 -24.88 -22.56 31.92
CA PHE A 262 -24.46 -22.33 33.30
C PHE A 262 -25.12 -23.29 34.28
N GLU A 263 -26.43 -23.54 34.12
CA GLU A 263 -27.17 -24.51 34.94
C GLU A 263 -26.60 -25.93 34.79
N LYS A 264 -26.33 -26.40 33.57
CA LYS A 264 -25.68 -27.70 33.31
C LYS A 264 -24.29 -27.80 33.91
N GLU A 265 -23.53 -26.71 33.92
CA GLU A 265 -22.19 -26.68 34.50
C GLU A 265 -22.23 -26.71 36.02
N GLN A 266 -23.17 -25.99 36.64
CA GLN A 266 -23.42 -26.10 38.08
C GLN A 266 -23.87 -27.50 38.49
N GLU A 267 -24.75 -28.15 37.71
CA GLU A 267 -25.17 -29.53 37.99
C GLU A 267 -23.99 -30.49 37.98
N LYS A 268 -23.06 -30.35 37.01
CA LYS A 268 -21.84 -31.18 36.96
C LYS A 268 -20.93 -30.92 38.16
N ILE A 269 -20.71 -29.66 38.53
CA ILE A 269 -19.89 -29.30 39.69
C ILE A 269 -20.52 -29.85 40.97
N ASN A 270 -21.85 -29.74 41.13
CA ASN A 270 -22.55 -30.27 42.29
C ASN A 270 -22.50 -31.81 42.35
N GLN A 271 -22.63 -32.50 41.22
CA GLN A 271 -22.47 -33.96 41.16
C GLN A 271 -21.03 -34.38 41.51
N GLN A 272 -20.02 -33.66 41.01
CA GLN A 272 -18.61 -33.91 41.36
C GLN A 272 -18.36 -33.68 42.85
N ASN A 273 -18.89 -32.59 43.42
CA ASN A 273 -18.76 -32.30 44.84
C ASN A 273 -19.44 -33.36 45.70
N GLN A 274 -20.64 -33.81 45.32
CA GLN A 274 -21.35 -34.89 46.01
C GLN A 274 -20.56 -36.20 45.96
N GLN A 275 -20.01 -36.57 44.80
CA GLN A 275 -19.13 -37.74 44.66
C GLN A 275 -17.88 -37.62 45.53
N ALA A 276 -17.23 -36.46 45.57
CA ALA A 276 -16.05 -36.21 46.40
C ALA A 276 -16.34 -36.24 47.91
N THR A 277 -17.49 -35.76 48.37
CA THR A 277 -17.91 -35.88 49.78
C THR A 277 -18.40 -37.28 50.17
N SER A 278 -18.75 -38.13 49.20
CA SER A 278 -19.24 -39.50 49.46
C SER A 278 -18.12 -40.54 49.66
N THR A 279 -16.88 -40.21 49.30
CA THR A 279 -15.71 -41.06 49.59
C THR A 279 -15.21 -40.79 51.01
N THR A 280 -15.82 -41.45 51.99
CA THR A 280 -15.27 -41.52 53.35
C THR A 280 -14.03 -42.40 53.34
N TYR A 281 -12.86 -41.84 53.63
CA TYR A 281 -11.64 -42.63 53.84
C TYR A 281 -11.79 -43.46 55.12
N THR A 282 -12.03 -44.76 54.99
CA THR A 282 -11.81 -45.70 56.09
C THR A 282 -10.31 -45.87 56.26
N MET A 283 -9.75 -45.27 57.31
CA MET A 283 -8.39 -45.59 57.76
C MET A 283 -8.40 -47.00 58.33
N SER A 284 -7.71 -47.93 57.64
CA SER A 284 -7.37 -49.27 58.13
C SER A 284 -6.13 -49.22 59.01
#